data_AF-A0A538FFD5-F1
#
_entry.id   AF-A0A538FFD5-F1
#
_cell.length_a   1.000
_cell.length_b   1.000
_cell.length_c   1.000
_cell.angle_alpha   90.00
_cell.angle_beta   90.00
_cell.angle_gamma   90.00
#
_symmetry.space_group_name_H-M   'P 1'
#
loop_
_entity.id
_entity.type
_entity.pdbx_description
1 polymer ?
#
loop_
_entity_poly.entity_id
_entity_poly.type
_entity_poly.pdbx_seq_one_letter_code
_entity_poly.pdbx_strand_id
1 'polypeptide(L)'
;MARLYAARSRRAHPRAGVGRSIASSPMPELPEVEAYRGIAERALGRRIRAVRAPDDWYLKRGLDASTLARTLRKRKFTAARRIGKLLLLDTADDCWTRPTMFREPSGRRRAGRAGRESR
;
A
#
# COMPACT_ATOMS: atom_id res chain seq x y z
N MET A 1 4.04 -8.07 31.38
CA MET A 1 5.12 -7.08 31.25
C MET A 1 4.80 -6.09 30.13
N ALA A 2 4.49 -4.85 30.55
CA ALA A 2 4.32 -3.57 29.84
C ALA A 2 3.72 -3.51 28.42
N ARG A 3 2.44 -3.10 28.36
CA ARG A 3 1.85 -2.32 27.25
C ARG A 3 2.44 -0.90 27.28
N LEU A 4 2.94 -0.40 26.15
CA LEU A 4 3.25 1.01 25.97
C LEU A 4 2.32 1.59 24.89
N TYR A 5 1.18 2.10 25.31
CA TYR A 5 0.41 3.08 24.53
C TYR A 5 1.08 4.44 24.73
N ALA A 6 1.85 4.89 23.73
CA ALA A 6 2.43 6.23 23.76
C ALA A 6 1.35 7.30 23.56
N ALA A 7 1.52 8.38 24.30
CA ALA A 7 0.51 9.35 24.67
C ALA A 7 -0.04 10.20 23.52
N ARG A 8 -1.32 10.52 23.69
CA ARG A 8 -2.19 11.38 22.89
C ARG A 8 -1.71 12.83 22.88
N SER A 9 -1.02 13.27 21.83
CA SER A 9 -0.79 14.70 21.57
C SER A 9 -1.99 15.31 20.86
N ARG A 10 -2.90 15.92 21.61
CA ARG A 10 -3.90 16.86 21.07
C ARG A 10 -3.25 18.23 20.92
N ARG A 11 -2.58 18.50 19.81
CA ARG A 11 -2.41 19.90 19.37
C ARG A 11 -3.65 20.29 18.60
N ALA A 12 -4.46 21.18 19.19
CA ALA A 12 -5.56 21.81 18.49
C ALA A 12 -4.96 22.75 17.43
N HIS A 13 -5.25 22.48 16.15
CA HIS A 13 -4.92 23.43 15.09
C HIS A 13 -5.91 24.60 15.13
N PRO A 14 -5.45 25.85 15.01
CA PRO A 14 -6.35 26.98 14.86
C PRO A 14 -7.17 26.79 13.59
N ARG A 15 -8.48 27.06 13.69
CA ARG A 15 -9.41 27.05 12.56
C ARG A 15 -8.83 27.90 11.43
N ALA A 16 -8.73 27.33 10.23
CA ALA A 16 -8.34 28.06 9.02
C ALA A 16 -9.28 29.25 8.82
N GLY A 17 -8.76 30.46 9.01
CA GLY A 17 -9.55 31.69 8.94
C GLY A 17 -8.68 32.93 9.06
N VAL A 18 -7.87 33.21 8.03
CA VAL A 18 -7.41 34.57 7.70
C VAL A 18 -7.33 34.67 6.17
N GLY A 19 -8.12 35.58 5.61
CA GLY A 19 -8.24 35.78 4.17
C GLY A 19 -6.94 36.31 3.56
N ARG A 20 -6.32 35.48 2.73
CA ARG A 20 -5.44 35.92 1.65
C ARG A 20 -6.11 35.50 0.35
N SER A 21 -6.47 36.47 -0.48
CA SER A 21 -7.04 36.24 -1.80
C SER A 21 -6.11 35.35 -2.62
N ILE A 22 -6.48 34.08 -2.76
CA ILE A 22 -5.91 33.16 -3.74
C ILE A 22 -6.72 33.33 -5.02
N ALA A 23 -6.27 34.20 -5.93
CA ALA A 23 -6.73 34.11 -7.31
C ALA A 23 -6.45 32.66 -7.80
N SER A 24 -7.53 31.88 -7.96
CA SER A 24 -7.62 30.55 -8.56
C SER A 24 -6.46 29.56 -8.31
N SER A 25 -6.40 28.93 -7.15
CA SER A 25 -5.93 27.53 -7.11
C SER A 25 -7.18 26.65 -6.99
N PRO A 26 -7.69 26.08 -8.10
CA PRO A 26 -8.73 25.09 -7.97
C PRO A 26 -8.10 23.87 -7.29
N MET A 27 -8.85 23.33 -6.33
CA MET A 27 -8.68 21.97 -5.88
C MET A 27 -8.39 21.06 -7.10
N PRO A 28 -7.38 20.18 -7.09
CA PRO A 28 -7.02 19.39 -8.26
C PRO A 28 -8.26 18.72 -8.87
N GLU A 29 -8.50 18.99 -10.14
CA GLU A 29 -9.56 18.33 -10.89
C GLU A 29 -9.01 17.06 -11.54
N LEU A 30 -9.86 16.35 -12.28
CA LEU A 30 -9.47 15.05 -12.86
C LEU A 30 -8.18 15.12 -13.70
N PRO A 31 -7.97 16.15 -14.56
CA PRO A 31 -6.75 16.24 -15.36
C PRO A 31 -5.47 16.38 -14.53
N GLU A 32 -5.51 17.15 -13.44
CA GLU A 32 -4.37 17.36 -12.56
C GLU A 32 -4.02 16.09 -11.79
N VAL A 33 -5.03 15.37 -11.30
CA VAL A 33 -4.82 14.08 -10.63
C VAL A 33 -4.22 13.04 -11.60
N GLU A 34 -4.64 13.07 -12.87
CA GLU A 34 -4.06 12.22 -13.91
C GLU A 34 -2.61 12.61 -14.22
N ALA A 35 -2.30 13.91 -14.27
CA ALA A 35 -0.92 14.38 -14.41
C ALA A 35 -0.04 13.92 -13.24
N TYR A 36 -0.54 13.99 -12.00
CA TYR A 36 0.17 13.45 -10.84
C TYR A 36 0.33 11.93 -10.89
N ARG A 37 -0.66 11.20 -11.42
CA ARG A 37 -0.55 9.76 -11.69
C ARG A 37 0.63 9.48 -12.62
N GLY A 38 0.73 10.21 -13.75
CA GLY A 38 1.84 10.06 -14.70
C GLY A 38 3.21 10.42 -14.11
N ILE A 39 3.29 11.42 -13.23
CA ILE A 39 4.52 11.72 -12.48
C ILE A 39 4.87 10.58 -11.52
N ALA A 40 3.89 10.04 -10.80
CA ALA A 40 4.08 8.92 -9.90
C ALA A 40 4.58 7.68 -10.64
N GLU A 41 4.06 7.39 -11.84
CA GLU A 41 4.48 6.22 -12.63
C GLU A 41 5.99 6.16 -12.91
N ARG A 42 6.67 7.31 -12.99
CA ARG A 42 8.13 7.39 -13.15
C ARG A 42 8.90 6.79 -11.97
N ALA A 43 8.25 6.63 -10.82
CA ALA A 43 8.83 6.05 -9.62
C ALA A 43 8.51 4.55 -9.43
N LEU A 44 7.75 3.92 -10.34
CA LEU A 44 7.40 2.50 -10.23
C LEU A 44 8.65 1.62 -10.14
N GLY A 45 8.53 0.55 -9.35
CA GLY A 45 9.61 -0.40 -9.11
C GLY A 45 10.66 0.05 -8.10
N ARG A 46 10.63 1.31 -7.65
CA ARG A 46 11.58 1.82 -6.64
C ARG A 46 11.17 1.40 -5.23
N ARG A 47 12.17 1.20 -4.36
CA ARG A 47 11.96 0.98 -2.93
C ARG A 47 11.82 2.29 -2.17
N ILE A 48 10.86 2.34 -1.24
CA ILE A 48 10.63 3.49 -0.38
C ILE A 48 11.76 3.56 0.67
N ARG A 49 12.64 4.57 0.53
CA ARG A 49 13.76 4.79 1.44
C ARG A 49 13.31 5.43 2.76
N ALA A 50 12.42 6.41 2.67
CA ALA A 50 11.91 7.18 3.79
C ALA A 50 10.54 7.78 3.45
N VAL A 51 9.74 8.06 4.48
CA VAL A 51 8.46 8.77 4.38
C VAL A 51 8.54 9.99 5.27
N ARG A 52 8.08 11.14 4.76
CA ARG A 52 7.97 12.39 5.52
C ARG A 52 6.52 12.83 5.51
N ALA A 53 5.89 12.83 6.68
CA ALA A 53 4.53 13.34 6.90
C ALA A 53 4.60 14.30 8.10
N PRO A 54 4.94 15.58 7.87
CA PRO A 54 5.16 16.54 8.95
C PRO A 54 3.86 17.03 9.60
N ASP A 55 2.72 16.85 8.92
CA ASP A 55 1.40 17.26 9.40
C ASP A 55 0.50 16.03 9.54
N ASP A 56 0.09 15.77 10.78
CA ASP A 56 -0.79 14.66 11.14
C ASP A 56 -2.21 14.83 10.58
N TRP A 57 -2.60 16.03 10.14
CA TRP A 57 -3.89 16.27 9.48
C TRP A 57 -4.12 15.36 8.27
N TYR A 58 -3.07 15.04 7.50
CA TYR A 58 -3.17 14.14 6.35
C TYR A 58 -3.39 12.68 6.75
N LEU A 59 -3.02 12.32 7.98
CA LEU A 59 -3.10 10.97 8.49
C LEU A 59 -4.46 10.76 9.17
N LYS A 60 -5.29 9.94 8.54
CA LYS A 60 -6.67 9.74 8.99
C LYS A 60 -6.78 8.51 9.89
N ARG A 61 -7.86 8.47 10.68
CA ARG A 61 -8.26 7.30 11.50
C ARG A 61 -7.21 6.88 12.55
N GLY A 62 -6.48 7.85 13.12
CA GLY A 62 -5.49 7.59 14.16
C GLY A 62 -4.16 7.02 13.65
N LEU A 63 -3.92 7.08 12.34
CA LEU A 63 -2.61 6.78 11.76
C LEU A 63 -1.61 7.87 12.18
N ASP A 64 -0.45 7.47 12.68
CA ASP A 64 0.65 8.37 13.01
C ASP A 64 1.81 8.24 12.00
N ALA A 65 2.61 9.30 11.87
CA ALA A 65 3.68 9.37 10.88
C ALA A 65 4.77 8.30 11.10
N SER A 66 5.04 7.93 12.34
CA SER A 66 6.07 6.94 12.68
C SER A 66 5.65 5.53 12.28
N THR A 67 4.38 5.17 12.51
CA THR A 67 3.79 3.90 12.07
C THR A 67 3.73 3.82 10.56
N LEU A 68 3.34 4.91 9.88
CA LEU A 68 3.35 4.97 8.41
C LEU A 68 4.76 4.76 7.85
N ALA A 69 5.75 5.51 8.36
CA ALA A 69 7.13 5.42 7.91
C ALA A 69 7.73 4.03 8.14
N ARG A 70 7.50 3.43 9.31
CA ARG A 70 7.96 2.07 9.63
C ARG A 70 7.32 1.03 8.72
N THR A 71 6.03 1.16 8.42
CA THR A 71 5.28 0.21 7.58
C THR A 71 5.71 0.27 6.12
N LEU A 72 5.90 1.47 5.56
CA LEU A 72 6.21 1.65 4.14
C LEU A 72 7.69 1.54 3.81
N ARG A 73 8.59 1.73 4.78
CA ARG A 73 10.03 1.65 4.52
C ARG A 73 10.42 0.28 3.96
N LYS A 74 11.25 0.29 2.92
CA LYS A 74 11.70 -0.88 2.13
C LYS A 74 10.62 -1.55 1.26
N ARG A 75 9.34 -1.14 1.33
CA ARG A 75 8.33 -1.60 0.37
C ARG A 75 8.64 -1.12 -1.04
N LYS A 76 8.23 -1.89 -2.03
CA LYS A 76 8.34 -1.53 -3.45
C LYS A 76 7.07 -0.82 -3.89
N PHE A 77 7.20 0.30 -4.58
CA PHE A 77 6.07 0.99 -5.20
C PHE A 77 5.70 0.29 -6.51
N THR A 78 4.48 -0.24 -6.63
CA THR A 78 4.10 -1.20 -7.69
C THR A 78 3.06 -0.71 -8.67
N ALA A 79 2.17 0.21 -8.30
CA ALA A 79 1.20 0.77 -9.22
C ALA A 79 0.70 2.16 -8.77
N ALA A 80 0.37 3.02 -9.75
CA ALA A 80 -0.34 4.27 -9.53
C ALA A 80 -1.74 4.16 -10.15
N ARG A 81 -2.79 4.22 -9.32
CA ARG A 81 -4.20 4.12 -9.77
C ARG A 81 -4.97 5.39 -9.44
N ARG A 82 -6.06 5.63 -10.15
CA ARG A 82 -6.95 6.76 -9.89
C ARG A 82 -8.40 6.30 -9.78
N ILE A 83 -9.11 6.82 -8.79
CA ILE A 83 -10.57 6.71 -8.68
C ILE A 83 -11.14 8.11 -8.49
N GLY A 84 -11.74 8.68 -9.53
CA GLY A 84 -12.18 10.08 -9.51
C GLY A 84 -11.01 11.01 -9.22
N LYS A 85 -11.09 11.77 -8.11
CA LYS A 85 -10.05 12.69 -7.63
C LYS A 85 -9.04 12.04 -6.68
N LEU A 86 -9.16 10.74 -6.40
CA LEU A 86 -8.26 10.02 -5.49
C LEU A 86 -7.12 9.37 -6.29
N LEU A 87 -5.89 9.68 -5.89
CA LEU A 87 -4.69 8.98 -6.34
C LEU A 87 -4.32 7.90 -5.31
N LEU A 88 -4.14 6.68 -5.79
CA LEU A 88 -3.83 5.50 -5.00
C LEU A 88 -2.45 4.98 -5.40
N LEU A 89 -1.58 4.75 -4.42
CA LEU A 89 -0.22 4.28 -4.62
C LEU A 89 -0.08 2.90 -3.99
N ASP A 90 0.00 1.87 -4.83
CA ASP A 90 0.13 0.49 -4.36
C ASP A 90 1.56 0.20 -3.95
N THR A 91 1.72 -0.46 -2.82
CA THR A 91 3.03 -0.91 -2.35
C THR A 91 3.00 -2.40 -2.03
N ALA A 92 3.98 -3.14 -2.53
CA ALA A 92 4.16 -4.54 -2.22
C ALA A 92 5.37 -4.74 -1.31
N ASP A 93 5.29 -5.77 -0.48
CA ASP A 93 6.47 -6.32 0.18
C ASP A 93 7.11 -7.34 -0.76
N ASP A 94 8.44 -7.30 -0.89
CA ASP A 94 9.21 -8.32 -1.61
C ASP A 94 9.06 -9.71 -0.93
N CYS A 95 8.50 -9.76 0.29
CA CYS A 95 8.42 -10.94 1.14
C CYS A 95 7.27 -11.92 0.81
N TRP A 96 6.48 -11.68 -0.24
CA TRP A 96 5.62 -12.72 -0.81
C TRP A 96 6.00 -13.02 -2.27
N THR A 97 7.29 -13.28 -2.49
CA THR A 97 7.76 -13.93 -3.72
C THR A 97 8.09 -15.39 -3.44
N ARG A 98 7.13 -16.14 -2.87
CA ARG A 98 7.10 -17.60 -3.01
C ARG A 98 5.87 -17.90 -3.87
N PRO A 99 6.04 -18.29 -5.15
CA PRO A 99 4.95 -18.98 -5.81
C PRO A 99 4.74 -20.26 -4.99
N THR A 100 3.59 -20.34 -4.33
CA THR A 100 3.10 -21.59 -3.77
C THR A 100 2.99 -22.55 -4.95
N MET A 101 4.04 -23.34 -5.18
CA MET A 101 3.88 -24.62 -5.84
C MET A 101 2.86 -25.38 -5.00
N PHE A 102 1.62 -25.37 -5.45
CA PHE A 102 0.67 -26.41 -5.11
C PHE A 102 1.24 -27.71 -5.67
N ARG A 103 2.04 -28.40 -4.86
CA ARG A 103 2.50 -29.75 -5.15
C ARG A 103 1.30 -30.66 -4.93
N GLU A 104 0.73 -31.18 -6.00
CA GLU A 104 -0.24 -32.26 -5.91
C GLU A 104 0.33 -33.39 -5.03
N PRO A 105 -0.47 -34.01 -4.14
CA PRO A 105 -0.03 -35.20 -3.43
C PRO A 105 0.02 -36.36 -4.44
N SER A 106 1.20 -36.60 -5.00
CA SER A 106 1.51 -37.84 -5.68
C SER A 106 1.38 -39.00 -4.68
N GLY A 107 0.27 -39.73 -4.74
CA GLY A 107 0.04 -40.77 -3.76
C GLY A 107 -1.25 -41.57 -3.92
N ARG A 108 -1.43 -42.28 -5.04
CA ARG A 108 -2.15 -43.57 -5.02
C ARG A 108 -1.55 -44.53 -6.03
N ARG A 109 -0.54 -45.29 -5.55
CA ARG A 109 -0.29 -46.63 -6.07
C ARG A 109 -1.51 -47.48 -5.69
N ARG A 110 -2.27 -47.96 -6.68
CA ARG A 110 -3.01 -49.21 -6.52
C ARG A 110 -2.19 -50.28 -7.21
N ALA A 111 -1.57 -51.14 -6.40
CA ALA A 111 -1.15 -52.45 -6.84
C ALA A 111 -2.43 -53.26 -7.11
N GLY A 112 -2.62 -53.72 -8.35
CA GLY A 112 -3.60 -54.71 -8.74
C GLY A 112 -2.87 -55.73 -9.60
N ARG A 113 -2.50 -56.85 -8.99
CA ARG A 113 -1.81 -57.98 -9.63
C ARG A 113 -2.86 -58.96 -10.16
N ALA A 114 -2.58 -59.47 -11.35
CA ALA A 114 -2.97 -60.76 -11.94
C ALA A 114 -4.45 -61.02 -12.30
N GLY A 115 -4.63 -61.33 -13.59
CA GLY A 115 -5.79 -61.99 -14.17
C GLY A 115 -5.53 -62.22 -15.66
N ARG A 116 -4.59 -63.11 -15.98
CA ARG A 116 -4.52 -63.72 -17.31
C ARG A 116 -5.73 -64.62 -17.44
N GLU A 117 -6.59 -64.37 -18.40
CA GLU A 117 -7.49 -65.39 -18.90
C GLU A 117 -7.39 -65.40 -20.43
N SER A 118 -6.90 -66.53 -20.91
CA SER A 118 -6.71 -66.85 -22.31
C SER A 118 -7.39 -68.21 -22.49
N ARG A 119 -8.61 -68.24 -23.00
CA ARG A 119 -9.09 -69.24 -23.97
C ARG A 119 -10.48 -68.90 -24.48
#